data_AF-A0A812UCT8-F1
#
_entry.id   AF-A0A812UCT8-F1
#
_cell.length_a   1.000
_cell.length_b   1.000
_cell.length_c   1.000
_cell.angle_alpha   90.00
_cell.angle_beta   90.00
_cell.angle_gamma   90.00
#
_symmetry.space_group_name_H-M   'P 1'
#
loop_
_entity.id
_entity.type
_entity.pdbx_description
1 polymer ?
#
loop_
_entity_poly.entity_id
_entity_poly.type
_entity_poly.pdbx_seq_one_letter_code
_entity_poly.pdbx_strand_id
1 'polypeptide(L)'
;MVPVPVETKITTATKVDGVICHGMCRIMAKFLNGKALPDCAEGKGLPDWAKEEAMQYFRENLTLDDKFHSNWSRMRTELCLAHFRRLIDGWYPGNKDFWKQCRDFCKEWAGWQSGPPLCRPLSAGRLNNYLTHLARGTDMQEVIPSQEMLAAAGRFGIRISDIRLTSDSIFQFCRAWTGLDWRAGSATDPCPWPVPEAFDGLLCSWKLLAQARGHNRIYLNPPWSHMDSWLEKAALEYATGLQILIVVPRWTEESCISTLTSAQYSLRFVSRPLALKTRRIWDAEFAHPTSGKAMAPLDVTLIWMV
;
A
#
# COMPACT_ATOMS: atom_id res chain seq x y z
N MET A 1 56.57 -38.72 9.39
CA MET A 1 56.31 -37.82 8.25
C MET A 1 54.93 -37.22 8.45
N VAL A 2 54.86 -35.91 8.64
CA VAL A 2 53.64 -35.14 8.92
C VAL A 2 53.04 -34.70 7.59
N PRO A 3 51.73 -34.82 7.34
CA PRO A 3 51.12 -34.27 6.14
C PRO A 3 50.98 -32.75 6.29
N VAL A 4 51.61 -32.02 5.36
CA VAL A 4 51.44 -30.57 5.17
C VAL A 4 50.08 -30.33 4.51
N PRO A 5 49.21 -29.45 5.03
CA PRO A 5 47.99 -29.06 4.33
C PRO A 5 48.33 -28.12 3.17
N VAL A 6 47.86 -28.46 1.98
CA VAL A 6 47.90 -27.60 0.79
C VAL A 6 46.86 -26.50 0.98
N GLU A 7 47.30 -25.24 1.07
CA GLU A 7 46.44 -24.08 1.00
C GLU A 7 45.86 -23.93 -0.42
N THR A 8 44.60 -24.30 -0.60
CA THR A 8 43.82 -23.88 -1.77
C THR A 8 43.37 -22.43 -1.58
N LYS A 9 44.10 -21.48 -2.14
CA LYS A 9 43.60 -20.11 -2.36
C LYS A 9 42.45 -20.16 -3.35
N ILE A 10 41.22 -19.98 -2.86
CA ILE A 10 40.07 -19.64 -3.72
C ILE A 10 40.02 -18.12 -3.84
N THR A 11 40.63 -17.63 -4.91
CA THR A 11 40.40 -16.28 -5.46
C THR A 11 39.28 -16.41 -6.48
N THR A 12 38.07 -15.96 -6.15
CA THR A 12 37.05 -15.61 -7.16
C THR A 12 36.22 -14.45 -6.66
N ALA A 13 36.71 -13.24 -6.96
CA ALA A 13 35.85 -12.09 -7.17
C ALA A 13 35.16 -12.30 -8.52
N THR A 14 33.88 -12.64 -8.51
CA THR A 14 33.06 -12.64 -9.73
C THR A 14 32.18 -11.41 -9.68
N LYS A 15 32.58 -10.37 -10.44
CA LYS A 15 31.71 -9.26 -10.80
C LYS A 15 30.62 -9.81 -11.72
N VAL A 16 29.38 -9.80 -11.24
CA VAL A 16 28.18 -9.93 -12.06
C VAL A 16 27.39 -8.64 -11.85
N ASP A 17 27.41 -7.80 -12.90
CA ASP A 17 26.56 -6.64 -13.15
C ASP A 17 25.92 -5.92 -11.96
N GLY A 18 26.67 -4.95 -11.43
CA GLY A 18 26.13 -3.63 -11.07
C GLY A 18 25.20 -3.49 -9.87
N VAL A 19 24.83 -4.55 -9.17
CA VAL A 19 24.07 -4.43 -7.91
C VAL A 19 25.03 -4.54 -6.73
N ILE A 20 25.30 -3.39 -6.10
CA ILE A 20 26.05 -3.34 -4.84
C ILE A 20 25.18 -3.97 -3.74
N CYS A 21 25.36 -5.28 -3.53
CA CYS A 21 24.71 -6.04 -2.47
C CYS A 21 25.45 -5.81 -1.13
N HIS A 22 25.45 -4.58 -0.62
CA HIS A 22 26.09 -4.26 0.68
C HIS A 22 25.23 -4.63 1.90
N GLY A 23 23.92 -4.85 1.72
CA GLY A 23 23.00 -5.20 2.81
C GLY A 23 23.14 -6.65 3.31
N MET A 24 23.15 -7.63 2.40
CA MET A 24 23.17 -9.05 2.75
C MET A 24 24.45 -9.49 3.47
N CYS A 25 25.62 -8.96 3.09
CA CYS A 25 26.90 -9.36 3.71
C CYS A 25 27.07 -8.85 5.15
N ARG A 26 26.45 -7.72 5.52
CA ARG A 26 26.53 -7.15 6.88
C ARG A 26 25.64 -7.91 7.89
N ILE A 27 24.56 -8.50 7.40
CA ILE A 27 23.56 -9.25 8.19
C ILE A 27 24.05 -10.69 8.45
N MET A 28 24.68 -11.34 7.47
CA MET A 28 25.33 -12.64 7.69
C MET A 28 26.46 -12.59 8.74
N ALA A 29 27.19 -11.48 8.84
CA ALA A 29 28.23 -11.29 9.85
C ALA A 29 27.70 -11.20 11.31
N LYS A 30 26.44 -10.79 11.51
CA LYS A 30 25.78 -10.86 12.83
C LYS A 30 25.30 -12.28 13.14
N PHE A 31 24.88 -13.04 12.14
CA PHE A 31 24.37 -14.41 12.29
C PHE A 31 25.46 -15.44 12.62
N LEU A 32 26.68 -15.25 12.10
CA LEU A 32 27.82 -16.13 12.39
C LEU A 32 28.39 -15.98 13.81
N ASN A 33 27.92 -14.99 14.59
CA ASN A 33 28.38 -14.72 15.97
C ASN A 33 27.38 -15.13 17.07
N GLY A 34 26.49 -16.09 16.78
CA GLY A 34 25.98 -17.07 17.77
C GLY A 34 25.39 -16.54 19.10
N LYS A 35 24.80 -15.34 19.14
CA LYS A 35 24.03 -14.90 20.32
C LYS A 35 22.56 -15.11 20.08
N ALA A 36 21.91 -15.87 20.98
CA ALA A 36 20.47 -16.05 21.02
C ALA A 36 19.76 -14.68 20.92
N LEU A 37 18.65 -14.66 20.18
CA LEU A 37 17.79 -13.49 20.06
C LEU A 37 17.38 -13.04 21.48
N PRO A 38 17.55 -11.76 21.84
CA PRO A 38 17.11 -11.29 23.14
C PRO A 38 15.59 -11.40 23.22
N ASP A 39 15.09 -12.10 24.25
CA ASP A 39 13.69 -12.07 24.61
C ASP A 39 13.24 -10.61 24.72
N CYS A 40 12.25 -10.23 23.91
CA CYS A 40 11.56 -8.95 24.02
C CYS A 40 10.76 -8.94 25.32
N ALA A 41 11.44 -8.67 26.44
CA ALA A 41 10.80 -8.47 27.72
C ALA A 41 9.84 -7.26 27.64
N GLU A 42 8.66 -7.38 28.25
CA GLU A 42 7.69 -6.28 28.33
C GLU A 42 8.35 -5.00 28.84
N GLY A 43 8.00 -3.86 28.23
CA GLY A 43 8.53 -2.55 28.60
C GLY A 43 9.93 -2.20 28.08
N LYS A 44 10.63 -3.11 27.38
CA LYS A 44 11.87 -2.75 26.68
C LYS A 44 11.56 -2.21 25.28
N GLY A 45 12.09 -1.02 24.98
CA GLY A 45 12.01 -0.43 23.65
C GLY A 45 12.89 -1.15 22.63
N LEU A 46 12.83 -0.70 21.37
CA LEU A 46 13.65 -1.26 20.30
C LEU A 46 15.15 -1.14 20.58
N PRO A 47 15.96 -2.14 20.20
CA PRO A 47 17.40 -1.98 20.20
C PRO A 47 17.82 -0.94 19.14
N ASP A 48 18.93 -0.22 19.38
CA ASP A 48 19.34 0.91 18.53
C ASP A 48 19.48 0.54 17.05
N TRP A 49 19.99 -0.66 16.74
CA TRP A 49 20.11 -1.13 15.36
C TRP A 49 18.76 -1.23 14.65
N ALA A 50 17.70 -1.64 15.35
CA ALA A 50 16.35 -1.76 14.80
C ALA A 50 15.71 -0.39 14.61
N LYS A 51 16.03 0.57 15.49
CA LYS A 51 15.59 1.95 15.34
C LYS A 51 16.21 2.61 14.10
N GLU A 52 17.50 2.38 13.87
CA GLU A 52 18.18 2.87 12.66
C GLU A 52 17.62 2.22 11.38
N GLU A 53 17.34 0.92 11.42
CA GLU A 53 16.75 0.21 10.28
C GLU A 53 15.34 0.71 9.96
N ALA A 54 14.50 0.94 10.98
CA ALA A 54 13.18 1.52 10.80
C ALA A 54 13.24 2.95 10.24
N MET A 55 14.21 3.76 10.69
CA MET A 55 14.45 5.09 10.15
C MET A 55 14.90 5.05 8.69
N GLN A 56 15.77 4.12 8.32
CA GLN A 56 16.25 3.96 6.95
C GLN A 56 15.11 3.56 6.02
N TYR A 57 14.32 2.54 6.40
CA TYR A 57 13.15 2.12 5.64
C TYR A 57 12.16 3.28 5.43
N PHE A 58 11.90 4.06 6.48
CA PHE A 58 10.99 5.20 6.37
C PHE A 58 11.53 6.30 5.45
N ARG A 59 12.83 6.62 5.51
CA ARG A 59 13.46 7.58 4.58
C ARG A 59 13.31 7.14 3.12
N GLU A 60 13.55 5.86 2.83
CA GLU A 60 13.46 5.30 1.48
C GLU A 60 12.03 5.30 0.92
N ASN A 61 11.03 5.24 1.81
CA ASN A 61 9.61 5.20 1.45
C ASN A 61 8.88 6.54 1.62
N LEU A 62 9.58 7.57 2.10
CA LEU A 62 9.04 8.91 2.23
C LEU A 62 8.88 9.51 0.82
N THR A 63 7.65 9.84 0.43
CA THR A 63 7.42 10.45 -0.89
C THR A 63 7.82 11.91 -0.81
N LEU A 64 8.98 12.22 -1.38
CA LEU A 64 9.46 13.58 -1.59
C LEU A 64 8.98 14.04 -2.97
N ASP A 65 8.38 15.24 -3.03
CA ASP A 65 8.10 15.85 -4.33
C ASP A 65 9.39 16.52 -4.82
N ASP A 66 10.07 15.87 -5.76
CA ASP A 66 11.32 16.36 -6.37
C ASP A 66 11.14 17.72 -7.06
N LYS A 67 9.90 18.17 -7.30
CA LYS A 67 9.64 19.47 -7.93
C LYS A 67 9.75 20.64 -6.94
N PHE A 68 9.77 20.39 -5.63
CA PHE A 68 9.86 21.41 -4.59
C PHE A 68 11.16 21.29 -3.80
N HIS A 69 12.29 21.59 -4.44
CA HIS A 69 13.59 21.77 -3.76
C HIS A 69 13.69 23.13 -3.03
N SER A 70 12.71 23.46 -2.20
CA SER A 70 12.76 24.64 -1.34
C SER A 70 13.39 24.30 0.01
N ASN A 71 14.04 25.28 0.65
CA ASN A 71 14.52 25.14 2.04
C ASN A 71 13.41 24.72 3.01
N TRP A 72 12.16 25.11 2.70
CA TRP A 72 10.97 24.73 3.44
C TRP A 72 10.64 23.23 3.34
N SER A 73 10.73 22.65 2.15
CA SER A 73 10.53 21.20 1.91
C SER A 73 11.57 20.35 2.65
N ARG A 74 12.84 20.80 2.65
CA ARG A 74 13.91 20.16 3.42
C ARG A 74 13.64 20.22 4.93
N MET A 75 13.28 21.39 5.46
CA MET A 75 12.96 21.54 6.88
C MET A 75 11.77 20.67 7.31
N ARG A 76 10.71 20.60 6.50
CA ARG A 76 9.56 19.72 6.76
C ARG A 76 9.94 18.24 6.74
N THR A 77 10.83 17.85 5.83
CA THR A 77 11.36 16.48 5.77
C THR A 77 12.08 16.11 7.06
N GLU A 78 12.99 16.97 7.52
CA GLU A 78 13.69 16.77 8.81
C GLU A 78 12.73 16.70 10.00
N LEU A 79 11.68 17.54 10.02
CA LEU A 79 10.65 17.49 11.07
C LEU A 79 9.85 16.18 11.04
N CYS A 80 9.49 15.69 9.85
CA CYS A 80 8.80 14.42 9.68
C CYS A 80 9.67 13.25 10.18
N LEU A 81 10.94 13.23 9.78
CA LEU A 81 11.91 12.22 10.22
C LEU A 81 12.13 12.27 11.74
N ALA A 82 12.25 13.47 12.32
CA ALA A 82 12.39 13.63 13.76
C ALA A 82 11.13 13.17 14.52
N HIS A 83 9.94 13.46 14.01
CA HIS A 83 8.68 13.00 14.60
C HIS A 83 8.57 11.47 14.51
N PHE A 84 8.91 10.88 13.35
CA PHE A 84 8.92 9.43 13.20
C PHE A 84 9.95 8.76 14.13
N ARG A 85 11.12 9.37 14.32
CA ARG A 85 12.11 8.88 15.28
C ARG A 85 11.56 8.83 16.71
N ARG A 86 10.88 9.90 17.16
CA ARG A 86 10.22 9.91 18.48
C ARG A 86 9.15 8.83 18.60
N LEU A 87 8.41 8.58 17.52
CA LEU A 87 7.41 7.51 17.48
C LEU A 87 8.07 6.14 17.69
N ILE A 88 9.15 5.84 16.98
CA ILE A 88 9.94 4.60 17.16
C ILE A 88 10.53 4.52 18.57
N ASP A 89 11.09 5.61 19.10
CA ASP A 89 11.67 5.65 20.44
C ASP A 89 10.64 5.39 21.54
N GLY A 90 9.38 5.78 21.29
CA GLY A 90 8.24 5.51 22.18
C GLY A 90 7.67 4.09 22.06
N TRP A 91 8.11 3.28 21.09
CA TRP A 91 7.60 1.92 20.91
C TRP A 91 8.18 0.95 21.92
N TYR A 92 7.32 0.10 22.50
CA TYR A 92 7.68 -1.10 23.24
C TYR A 92 6.48 -2.08 23.28
N PRO A 93 6.71 -3.39 23.46
CA PRO A 93 5.63 -4.36 23.61
C PRO A 93 4.72 -4.01 24.79
N GLY A 94 3.42 -3.83 24.54
CA GLY A 94 2.43 -3.47 25.55
C GLY A 94 2.16 -1.96 25.69
N ASN A 95 2.79 -1.10 24.88
CA ASN A 95 2.45 0.33 24.85
C ASN A 95 1.02 0.54 24.31
N LYS A 96 0.08 0.89 25.21
CA LYS A 96 -1.33 1.14 24.87
C LYS A 96 -1.55 2.44 24.11
N ASP A 97 -0.64 3.41 24.28
CA ASP A 97 -0.73 4.73 23.65
C ASP A 97 -0.06 4.78 22.28
N PHE A 98 0.79 3.80 21.93
CA PHE A 98 1.51 3.76 20.66
C PHE A 98 0.57 3.86 19.46
N TRP A 99 -0.58 3.19 19.54
CA TRP A 99 -1.62 3.25 18.50
C TRP A 99 -2.18 4.66 18.30
N LYS A 100 -2.37 5.40 19.38
CA LYS A 100 -2.81 6.80 19.32
C LYS A 100 -1.71 7.67 18.72
N GLN A 101 -0.47 7.51 19.16
CA GLN A 101 0.69 8.25 18.64
C GLN A 101 0.90 8.02 17.14
N CYS A 102 0.75 6.78 16.67
CA CYS A 102 0.81 6.47 15.23
C CYS A 102 -0.31 7.14 14.44
N ARG A 103 -1.54 7.14 14.96
CA ARG A 103 -2.68 7.83 14.31
C ARG A 103 -2.46 9.33 14.25
N ASP A 104 -1.94 9.92 15.31
CA ASP A 104 -1.68 11.36 15.38
C ASP A 104 -0.56 11.76 14.41
N PHE A 105 0.52 10.96 14.35
CA PHE A 105 1.56 11.08 13.33
C PHE A 105 0.97 11.00 11.91
N CYS A 106 0.18 9.97 11.61
CA CYS A 106 -0.42 9.81 10.29
C CYS A 106 -1.35 10.98 9.95
N LYS A 107 -2.16 11.47 10.89
CA LYS A 107 -3.03 12.63 10.66
C LYS A 107 -2.24 13.89 10.30
N GLU A 108 -1.13 14.14 10.99
CA GLU A 108 -0.29 15.31 10.75
C GLU A 108 0.39 15.26 9.37
N TRP A 109 0.83 14.07 8.95
CA TRP A 109 1.68 13.88 7.77
C TRP A 109 1.00 13.22 6.56
N ALA A 110 -0.30 12.89 6.63
CA ALA A 110 -1.08 12.34 5.51
C ALA A 110 -1.82 13.41 4.67
N GLY A 111 -1.77 14.68 5.06
CA GLY A 111 -2.57 15.76 4.44
C GLY A 111 -1.87 16.50 3.30
N TRP A 112 -2.60 16.78 2.21
CA TRP A 112 -2.15 17.64 1.10
C TRP A 112 -1.96 19.11 1.52
N GLN A 113 -2.76 19.59 2.49
CA GLN A 113 -2.68 20.95 3.04
C GLN A 113 -1.37 21.25 3.77
N SER A 114 -0.66 20.21 4.20
CA SER A 114 0.63 20.31 4.88
C SER A 114 1.79 20.57 3.89
N GLY A 115 1.60 20.32 2.60
CA GLY A 115 2.68 20.22 1.62
C GLY A 115 3.66 19.08 1.93
N PRO A 116 4.64 18.80 1.05
CA PRO A 116 5.60 17.72 1.22
C PRO A 116 6.42 17.84 2.53
N PRO A 117 6.86 16.71 3.12
CA PRO A 117 6.71 15.35 2.61
C PRO A 117 5.33 14.75 2.92
N LEU A 118 4.83 13.90 2.02
CA LEU A 118 3.68 13.05 2.27
C LEU A 118 4.18 11.71 2.80
N CYS A 119 3.89 11.40 4.06
CA CYS A 119 4.13 10.05 4.55
C CYS A 119 2.98 9.16 4.04
N ARG A 120 3.32 8.03 3.41
CA ARG A 120 2.31 6.98 3.24
C ARG A 120 1.97 6.49 4.65
N PRO A 121 0.70 6.55 5.10
CA PRO A 121 0.36 6.02 6.40
C PRO A 121 0.60 4.51 6.34
N LEU A 122 1.71 4.06 6.94
CA LEU A 122 1.71 2.75 7.55
C LEU A 122 0.65 2.88 8.64
N SER A 123 -0.46 2.14 8.52
CA SER A 123 -1.45 2.15 9.59
C SER A 123 -0.75 1.85 10.93
N ALA A 124 -1.30 2.34 12.03
CA ALA A 124 -0.71 2.13 13.35
C ALA A 124 -0.37 0.65 13.60
N GLY A 125 -1.19 -0.26 13.06
CA GLY A 125 -0.94 -1.70 13.10
C GLY A 125 0.23 -2.16 12.23
N ARG A 126 0.42 -1.58 11.04
CA ARG A 126 1.59 -1.84 10.18
C ARG A 126 2.89 -1.45 10.86
N LEU A 127 2.95 -0.23 11.40
CA LEU A 127 4.14 0.22 12.09
C LEU A 127 4.40 -0.64 13.34
N ASN A 128 3.36 -0.90 14.14
CA ASN A 128 3.50 -1.76 15.32
C ASN A 128 4.01 -3.17 14.97
N ASN A 129 3.46 -3.80 13.92
CA ASN A 129 3.89 -5.14 13.49
C ASN A 129 5.32 -5.14 12.96
N TYR A 130 5.68 -4.16 12.13
CA TYR A 130 7.04 -4.01 11.62
C TYR A 130 8.06 -3.84 12.75
N LEU A 131 7.78 -2.93 13.69
CA LEU A 131 8.63 -2.72 14.87
C LEU A 131 8.67 -3.98 15.76
N THR A 132 7.57 -4.71 15.90
CA THR A 132 7.53 -6.00 16.61
C THR A 132 8.45 -7.03 15.96
N HIS A 133 8.47 -7.13 14.62
CA HIS A 133 9.34 -8.05 13.90
C HIS A 133 10.81 -7.68 14.04
N LEU A 134 11.14 -6.39 13.90
CA LEU A 134 12.49 -5.88 14.15
C LEU A 134 12.96 -6.17 15.58
N ALA A 135 12.09 -5.95 16.57
CA ALA A 135 12.41 -6.24 17.97
C ALA A 135 12.74 -7.72 18.19
N ARG A 136 12.01 -8.61 17.51
CA ARG A 136 12.20 -10.06 17.58
C ARG A 136 13.35 -10.59 16.72
N GLY A 137 13.97 -9.74 15.89
CA GLY A 137 14.99 -10.16 14.92
C GLY A 137 14.50 -11.21 13.93
N THR A 138 13.19 -11.23 13.65
CA THR A 138 12.59 -12.12 12.66
C THR A 138 12.54 -11.43 11.31
N ASP A 139 13.04 -12.07 10.26
CA ASP A 139 12.93 -11.57 8.90
C ASP A 139 11.45 -11.35 8.54
N MET A 140 11.11 -10.15 8.06
CA MET A 140 9.93 -10.02 7.23
C MET A 140 10.22 -10.81 5.97
N GLN A 141 9.58 -11.96 5.79
CA GLN A 141 9.53 -12.60 4.48
C GLN A 141 8.81 -11.65 3.53
N GLU A 142 9.58 -10.84 2.81
CA GLU A 142 9.06 -10.17 1.63
C GLU A 142 8.54 -11.26 0.70
N VAL A 143 7.25 -11.20 0.39
CA VAL A 143 6.65 -12.12 -0.56
C VAL A 143 7.25 -11.80 -1.91
N ILE A 144 8.09 -12.71 -2.42
CA ILE A 144 8.66 -12.60 -3.76
C ILE A 144 7.50 -12.48 -4.75
N PRO A 145 7.43 -11.42 -5.57
CA PRO A 145 6.38 -11.26 -6.57
C PRO A 145 6.36 -12.46 -7.52
N SER A 146 5.18 -12.99 -7.80
CA SER A 146 5.04 -14.07 -8.79
C SER A 146 5.32 -13.57 -10.21
N GLN A 147 5.67 -14.47 -11.13
CA GLN A 147 5.85 -14.12 -12.55
C GLN A 147 4.59 -13.47 -13.15
N GLU A 148 3.41 -13.92 -12.74
CA GLU A 148 2.13 -13.33 -13.15
C GLU A 148 1.97 -11.88 -12.66
N MET A 149 2.33 -11.60 -11.41
CA MET A 149 2.33 -10.23 -10.87
C MET A 149 3.29 -9.32 -11.62
N LEU A 150 4.51 -9.80 -11.90
CA LEU A 150 5.50 -9.05 -12.68
C LEU A 150 5.02 -8.80 -14.11
N ALA A 151 4.44 -9.80 -14.76
CA ALA A 151 3.90 -9.68 -16.11
C ALA A 151 2.72 -8.69 -16.17
N ALA A 152 1.78 -8.78 -15.22
CA ALA A 152 0.65 -7.85 -15.16
C ALA A 152 1.09 -6.42 -14.86
N ALA A 153 2.03 -6.25 -13.91
CA ALA A 153 2.63 -4.96 -13.59
C ALA A 153 3.30 -4.34 -14.83
N GLY A 154 4.10 -5.12 -15.57
CA GLY A 154 4.72 -4.68 -16.82
C GLY A 154 3.71 -4.36 -17.92
N ARG A 155 2.69 -5.20 -18.11
CA ARG A 155 1.66 -5.03 -19.15
C ARG A 155 0.86 -3.74 -18.97
N PHE A 156 0.50 -3.40 -17.74
CA PHE A 156 -0.34 -2.24 -17.44
C PHE A 156 0.44 -1.01 -16.93
N GLY A 157 1.76 -1.13 -16.79
CA GLY A 157 2.62 -0.05 -16.27
C GLY A 157 2.40 0.26 -14.78
N ILE A 158 1.78 -0.63 -14.01
CA ILE A 158 1.41 -0.40 -12.61
C ILE A 158 2.47 -0.93 -11.65
N ARG A 159 2.48 -0.42 -10.41
CA ARG A 159 3.35 -0.95 -9.34
C ARG A 159 2.81 -2.27 -8.81
N ILE A 160 3.72 -3.21 -8.49
CA ILE A 160 3.36 -4.49 -7.85
C ILE A 160 2.59 -4.28 -6.53
N SER A 161 2.93 -3.22 -5.78
CA SER A 161 2.29 -2.86 -4.51
C SER A 161 0.80 -2.49 -4.63
N ASP A 162 0.33 -2.27 -5.86
CA ASP A 162 -1.03 -1.84 -6.14
C ASP A 162 -1.94 -3.04 -6.46
N ILE A 163 -1.34 -4.21 -6.74
CA ILE A 163 -2.08 -5.45 -6.98
C ILE A 163 -2.55 -6.00 -5.62
N ARG A 164 -3.85 -5.89 -5.36
CA ARG A 164 -4.46 -6.27 -4.07
C ARG A 164 -5.82 -6.90 -4.31
N LEU A 165 -6.09 -8.01 -3.61
CA LEU A 165 -7.42 -8.59 -3.57
C LEU A 165 -8.21 -7.98 -2.43
N THR A 166 -9.45 -7.58 -2.70
CA THR A 166 -10.39 -7.17 -1.66
C THR A 166 -10.72 -8.35 -0.76
N SER A 167 -10.63 -8.16 0.56
CA SER A 167 -11.00 -9.19 1.53
C SER A 167 -12.51 -9.24 1.78
N ASP A 168 -12.95 -10.33 2.40
CA ASP A 168 -14.33 -10.52 2.82
C ASP A 168 -14.84 -9.46 3.82
N SER A 169 -13.97 -8.95 4.69
CA SER A 169 -14.33 -7.95 5.70
C SER A 169 -14.69 -6.61 5.05
N ILE A 170 -14.01 -6.23 3.95
CA ILE A 170 -14.39 -5.04 3.16
C ILE A 170 -15.78 -5.23 2.56
N PHE A 171 -16.07 -6.39 1.94
CA PHE A 171 -17.39 -6.63 1.35
C PHE A 171 -18.52 -6.64 2.39
N GLN A 172 -18.28 -7.21 3.57
CA GLN A 172 -19.24 -7.17 4.68
C GLN A 172 -19.51 -5.72 5.12
N PHE A 173 -18.48 -4.90 5.23
CA PHE A 173 -18.63 -3.48 5.55
C PHE A 173 -19.41 -2.73 4.46
N CYS A 174 -19.10 -2.98 3.17
CA CYS A 174 -19.82 -2.39 2.05
C CYS A 174 -21.31 -2.74 2.09
N ARG A 175 -21.65 -4.00 2.38
CA ARG A 175 -23.04 -4.45 2.52
C ARG A 175 -23.75 -3.81 3.70
N ALA A 176 -23.11 -3.73 4.86
CA ALA A 176 -23.67 -3.09 6.04
C ALA A 176 -23.96 -1.59 5.81
N TRP A 177 -23.08 -0.91 5.05
CA TRP A 177 -23.23 0.52 4.79
C TRP A 177 -24.22 0.84 3.66
N THR A 178 -24.14 0.13 2.53
CA THR A 178 -24.94 0.42 1.33
C THR A 178 -26.27 -0.33 1.28
N GLY A 179 -26.42 -1.41 2.06
CA GLY A 179 -27.52 -2.36 1.96
C GLY A 179 -27.44 -3.29 0.75
N LEU A 180 -26.37 -3.19 -0.06
CA LEU A 180 -26.21 -3.93 -1.32
C LEU A 180 -25.04 -4.92 -1.23
N ASP A 181 -25.14 -6.03 -1.94
CA ASP A 181 -24.02 -6.96 -2.11
C ASP A 181 -23.12 -6.52 -3.28
N TRP A 182 -21.82 -6.45 -3.00
CA TRP A 182 -20.78 -6.00 -3.93
C TRP A 182 -19.78 -7.12 -4.28
N ARG A 183 -20.03 -8.34 -3.81
CA ARG A 183 -19.21 -9.52 -4.17
C ARG A 183 -19.40 -9.89 -5.63
N ALA A 184 -18.50 -10.74 -6.11
CA ALA A 184 -18.60 -11.37 -7.41
C ALA A 184 -19.97 -12.07 -7.56
N GLY A 185 -20.65 -11.79 -8.68
CA GLY A 185 -22.02 -12.25 -8.96
C GLY A 185 -23.11 -11.20 -8.67
N SER A 186 -22.82 -10.26 -7.76
CA SER A 186 -23.72 -9.14 -7.43
C SER A 186 -23.21 -7.79 -7.97
N ALA A 187 -21.92 -7.68 -8.26
CA ALA A 187 -21.29 -6.58 -8.96
C ALA A 187 -20.17 -7.07 -9.91
N THR A 188 -19.85 -6.28 -10.92
CA THR A 188 -18.70 -6.53 -11.81
C THR A 188 -17.49 -5.75 -11.31
N ASP A 189 -16.34 -6.42 -11.28
CA ASP A 189 -15.04 -5.79 -11.10
C ASP A 189 -14.37 -5.59 -12.47
N PRO A 190 -14.17 -4.35 -12.93
CA PRO A 190 -13.50 -4.06 -14.19
C PRO A 190 -11.98 -4.06 -14.05
N CYS A 191 -11.43 -4.26 -12.85
CA CYS A 191 -10.01 -4.48 -12.60
C CYS A 191 -9.80 -5.80 -11.82
N PRO A 192 -10.30 -6.94 -12.34
CA PRO A 192 -10.28 -8.19 -11.60
C PRO A 192 -8.85 -8.70 -11.44
N TRP A 193 -8.59 -9.40 -10.35
CA TRP A 193 -7.37 -10.19 -10.18
C TRP A 193 -7.70 -11.67 -9.96
N PRO A 194 -7.04 -12.60 -10.67
CA PRO A 194 -6.07 -12.39 -11.75
C PRO A 194 -6.74 -11.72 -12.97
N VAL A 195 -5.97 -10.88 -13.69
CA VAL A 195 -6.49 -10.15 -14.85
C VAL A 195 -6.54 -11.11 -16.05
N PRO A 196 -7.71 -11.40 -16.64
CA PRO A 196 -7.79 -12.29 -17.79
C PRO A 196 -6.91 -11.82 -18.95
N GLU A 197 -6.43 -12.76 -19.76
CA GLU A 197 -5.66 -12.45 -20.95
C GLU A 197 -6.50 -11.58 -21.91
N ALA A 198 -5.90 -10.55 -22.49
CA ALA A 198 -6.54 -9.54 -23.34
C ALA A 198 -7.66 -8.69 -22.70
N PHE A 199 -7.91 -8.82 -21.40
CA PHE A 199 -8.90 -7.97 -20.73
C PHE A 199 -8.31 -6.63 -20.33
N ASP A 200 -8.94 -5.55 -20.82
CA ASP A 200 -8.64 -4.17 -20.42
C ASP A 200 -9.93 -3.49 -19.93
N GLY A 201 -9.98 -3.28 -18.61
CA GLY A 201 -11.08 -2.62 -17.93
C GLY A 201 -11.29 -1.17 -18.38
N LEU A 202 -10.25 -0.45 -18.79
CA LEU A 202 -10.37 0.93 -19.24
C LEU A 202 -11.00 1.02 -20.64
N LEU A 203 -10.82 0.01 -21.47
CA LEU A 203 -11.33 0.00 -22.85
C LEU A 203 -12.74 -0.61 -22.96
N CYS A 204 -13.08 -1.59 -22.13
CA CYS A 204 -14.39 -2.25 -22.19
C CYS A 204 -15.55 -1.35 -21.69
N SER A 205 -16.78 -1.65 -22.09
CA SER A 205 -17.98 -1.00 -21.53
C SER A 205 -18.39 -1.69 -20.24
N TRP A 206 -18.37 -0.96 -19.12
CA TRP A 206 -18.75 -1.51 -17.82
C TRP A 206 -20.24 -1.82 -17.76
N LYS A 207 -21.05 -1.02 -18.46
CA LYS A 207 -22.49 -1.25 -18.57
C LYS A 207 -22.81 -2.60 -19.19
N LEU A 208 -22.20 -2.91 -20.33
CA LEU A 208 -22.41 -4.19 -21.00
C LEU A 208 -21.92 -5.36 -20.13
N LEU A 209 -20.78 -5.21 -19.45
CA LEU A 209 -20.27 -6.24 -18.55
C LEU A 209 -21.20 -6.51 -17.36
N ALA A 210 -21.73 -5.46 -16.73
CA ALA A 210 -22.67 -5.61 -15.63
C ALA A 210 -24.00 -6.24 -16.09
N GLN A 211 -24.52 -5.78 -17.23
CA GLN A 211 -25.77 -6.29 -17.81
C GLN A 211 -25.67 -7.77 -18.20
N ALA A 212 -24.53 -8.20 -18.77
CA ALA A 212 -24.28 -9.60 -19.09
C ALA A 212 -24.32 -10.51 -17.86
N ARG A 213 -24.13 -9.97 -16.65
CA ARG A 213 -24.24 -10.66 -15.36
C ARG A 213 -25.58 -10.44 -14.66
N GLY A 214 -26.54 -9.80 -15.33
CA GLY A 214 -27.89 -9.57 -14.81
C GLY A 214 -28.00 -8.45 -13.76
N HIS A 215 -27.05 -7.52 -13.71
CA HIS A 215 -27.06 -6.42 -12.75
C HIS A 215 -26.54 -5.10 -13.37
N ASN A 216 -26.49 -4.02 -12.59
CA ASN A 216 -26.04 -2.69 -13.02
C ASN A 216 -25.03 -2.04 -12.04
N ARG A 217 -24.30 -2.88 -11.30
CA ARG A 217 -23.36 -2.48 -10.26
C ARG A 217 -21.92 -2.79 -10.63
N ILE A 218 -21.04 -1.84 -10.34
CA ILE A 218 -19.59 -1.95 -10.49
C ILE A 218 -18.92 -1.81 -9.13
N TYR A 219 -18.05 -2.75 -8.80
CA TYR A 219 -17.12 -2.65 -7.68
C TYR A 219 -15.72 -2.39 -8.24
N LEU A 220 -15.10 -1.28 -7.89
CA LEU A 220 -13.83 -0.85 -8.46
C LEU A 220 -12.76 -0.76 -7.36
N ASN A 221 -11.73 -1.60 -7.47
CA ASN A 221 -10.50 -1.51 -6.68
C ASN A 221 -9.34 -1.22 -7.65
N PRO A 222 -9.14 0.04 -8.06
CA PRO A 222 -8.21 0.38 -9.13
C PRO A 222 -6.76 0.31 -8.65
N PRO A 223 -5.79 0.12 -9.56
CA PRO A 223 -4.37 0.28 -9.24
C PRO A 223 -4.08 1.73 -8.84
N TRP A 224 -3.57 1.94 -7.64
CA TRP A 224 -3.46 3.28 -7.04
C TRP A 224 -2.47 4.20 -7.74
N SER A 225 -1.45 3.67 -8.43
CA SER A 225 -0.53 4.46 -9.25
C SER A 225 -1.17 5.03 -10.52
N HIS A 226 -2.27 4.45 -10.99
CA HIS A 226 -2.92 4.81 -12.27
C HIS A 226 -4.38 5.23 -12.07
N MET A 227 -4.71 5.73 -10.89
CA MET A 227 -6.09 5.92 -10.43
C MET A 227 -6.88 6.93 -11.27
N ASP A 228 -6.25 7.98 -11.80
CA ASP A 228 -6.96 9.05 -12.53
C ASP A 228 -7.76 8.53 -13.73
N SER A 229 -7.14 7.71 -14.59
CA SER A 229 -7.82 7.14 -15.77
C SER A 229 -9.01 6.25 -15.38
N TRP A 230 -8.91 5.52 -14.26
CA TRP A 230 -10.02 4.71 -13.74
C TRP A 230 -11.16 5.56 -13.17
N LEU A 231 -10.85 6.69 -12.52
CA LEU A 231 -11.85 7.61 -12.00
C LEU A 231 -12.57 8.36 -13.12
N GLU A 232 -11.85 8.80 -14.15
CA GLU A 232 -12.44 9.42 -15.35
C GLU A 232 -13.39 8.43 -16.05
N LYS A 233 -12.94 7.18 -16.23
CA LYS A 233 -13.75 6.08 -16.75
C LYS A 233 -14.99 5.82 -15.87
N ALA A 234 -14.85 5.84 -14.54
CA ALA A 234 -15.97 5.68 -13.63
C ALA A 234 -17.02 6.79 -13.77
N ALA A 235 -16.59 8.05 -13.91
CA ALA A 235 -17.50 9.17 -14.15
C ALA A 235 -18.29 9.02 -15.46
N LEU A 236 -17.62 8.59 -16.53
CA LEU A 236 -18.24 8.28 -17.82
C LEU A 236 -19.27 7.15 -17.70
N GLU A 237 -18.89 6.05 -17.06
CA GLU A 237 -19.74 4.86 -16.94
C GLU A 237 -20.93 5.10 -16.00
N TYR A 238 -20.77 5.89 -14.94
CA TYR A 238 -21.86 6.33 -14.05
C TYR A 238 -22.93 7.11 -14.81
N ALA A 239 -22.53 7.97 -15.76
CA ALA A 239 -23.46 8.73 -16.60
C ALA A 239 -24.37 7.82 -17.45
N THR A 240 -24.00 6.55 -17.66
CA THR A 240 -24.81 5.57 -18.39
C THR A 240 -25.90 4.88 -17.55
N GLY A 241 -25.98 5.22 -16.26
CA GLY A 241 -26.96 4.70 -15.29
C GLY A 241 -26.41 3.64 -14.32
N LEU A 242 -25.10 3.39 -14.32
CA LEU A 242 -24.47 2.43 -13.40
C LEU A 242 -24.40 2.97 -11.96
N GLN A 243 -24.44 2.07 -10.98
CA GLN A 243 -23.99 2.35 -9.62
C GLN A 243 -22.56 1.84 -9.46
N ILE A 244 -21.68 2.68 -8.92
CA ILE A 244 -20.25 2.38 -8.83
C ILE A 244 -19.78 2.57 -7.40
N LEU A 245 -19.17 1.53 -6.83
CA LEU A 245 -18.51 1.59 -5.53
C LEU A 245 -16.99 1.49 -5.75
N ILE A 246 -16.25 2.52 -5.37
CA ILE A 246 -14.81 2.64 -5.57
C ILE A 246 -14.11 2.54 -4.23
N VAL A 247 -13.03 1.77 -4.17
CA VAL A 247 -12.12 1.72 -3.01
C VAL A 247 -10.84 2.47 -3.35
N VAL A 248 -10.58 3.56 -2.63
CA VAL A 248 -9.37 4.37 -2.81
C VAL A 248 -8.61 4.52 -1.50
N PRO A 249 -7.30 4.77 -1.54
CA PRO A 249 -6.56 5.13 -0.34
C PRO A 249 -7.16 6.33 0.38
N ARG A 250 -7.13 6.29 1.72
CA ARG A 250 -7.67 7.38 2.55
C ARG A 250 -7.09 8.75 2.19
N TRP A 251 -5.79 8.81 1.92
CA TRP A 251 -5.06 10.05 1.63
C TRP A 251 -5.34 10.65 0.25
N THR A 252 -6.03 9.91 -0.64
CA THR A 252 -6.38 10.39 -1.99
C THR A 252 -7.84 10.81 -2.11
N GLU A 253 -8.66 10.73 -1.05
CA GLU A 253 -10.10 11.01 -1.09
C GLU A 253 -10.42 12.33 -1.81
N GLU A 254 -9.82 13.43 -1.38
CA GLU A 254 -10.10 14.77 -1.92
C GLU A 254 -9.74 14.86 -3.41
N SER A 255 -8.57 14.36 -3.79
CA SER A 255 -8.14 14.31 -5.18
C SER A 255 -9.07 13.43 -6.02
N CYS A 256 -9.51 12.28 -5.50
CA CYS A 256 -10.41 11.39 -6.22
C CYS A 256 -11.78 12.03 -6.46
N ILE A 257 -12.34 12.68 -5.44
CA ILE A 257 -13.61 13.42 -5.55
C ILE A 257 -13.48 14.55 -6.56
N SER A 258 -12.35 15.29 -6.54
CA SER A 258 -12.07 16.34 -7.51
C SER A 258 -12.02 15.80 -8.94
N THR A 259 -11.30 14.70 -9.19
CA THR A 259 -11.23 14.05 -10.51
C THR A 259 -12.61 13.59 -10.99
N LEU A 260 -13.39 12.92 -10.14
CA LEU A 260 -14.76 12.48 -10.49
C LEU A 260 -15.67 13.66 -10.84
N THR A 261 -15.56 14.75 -10.09
CA THR A 261 -16.36 15.97 -10.30
C THR A 261 -15.96 16.69 -11.59
N SER A 262 -14.67 16.89 -11.83
CA SER A 262 -14.14 17.52 -13.05
C SER A 262 -14.44 16.70 -14.31
N ALA A 263 -14.32 15.38 -14.22
CA ALA A 263 -14.67 14.48 -15.31
C ALA A 263 -16.15 14.62 -15.67
N GLN A 264 -17.05 14.73 -14.69
CA GLN A 264 -18.46 14.95 -14.95
C GLN A 264 -18.74 16.28 -15.66
N TYR A 265 -18.12 17.38 -15.23
CA TYR A 265 -18.31 18.69 -15.88
C TYR A 265 -17.84 18.72 -17.33
N SER A 266 -16.82 17.93 -17.66
CA SER A 266 -16.31 17.80 -19.03
C SER A 266 -17.32 17.10 -19.95
N LEU A 267 -18.23 16.32 -19.38
CA LEU A 267 -19.31 15.65 -20.08
C LEU A 267 -20.52 16.58 -20.19
N ARG A 268 -20.45 17.52 -21.13
CA ARG A 268 -21.44 18.58 -21.42
C ARG A 268 -22.89 18.11 -21.65
N PHE A 269 -23.17 16.81 -21.63
CA PHE A 269 -24.45 16.18 -21.97
C PHE A 269 -24.99 15.22 -20.89
N VAL A 270 -24.42 15.22 -19.69
CA VAL A 270 -24.84 14.26 -18.65
C VAL A 270 -26.14 14.71 -18.00
N SER A 271 -27.19 13.91 -18.18
CA SER A 271 -28.52 14.11 -17.59
C SER A 271 -28.58 13.81 -16.09
N ARG A 272 -27.55 13.17 -15.54
CA ARG A 272 -27.52 12.69 -14.15
C ARG A 272 -26.51 13.47 -13.29
N PRO A 273 -26.94 14.22 -12.27
CA PRO A 273 -26.01 14.86 -11.33
C PRO A 273 -25.19 13.79 -10.58
N LEU A 274 -23.95 14.13 -10.22
CA LEU A 274 -23.07 13.21 -9.53
C LEU A 274 -23.48 13.18 -8.06
N ALA A 275 -24.01 12.04 -7.63
CA ALA A 275 -24.39 11.82 -6.25
C ALA A 275 -23.32 10.94 -5.61
N LEU A 276 -22.46 11.54 -4.80
CA LEU A 276 -21.40 10.84 -4.08
C LEU A 276 -21.79 10.63 -2.62
N LYS A 277 -21.57 9.42 -2.12
CA LYS A 277 -21.52 9.11 -0.69
C LYS A 277 -20.14 8.56 -0.37
N THR A 278 -19.53 9.00 0.73
CA THR A 278 -18.22 8.47 1.15
C THR A 278 -18.28 7.83 2.52
N ARG A 279 -17.44 6.81 2.72
CA ARG A 279 -17.28 6.16 4.02
C ARG A 279 -15.85 5.70 4.22
N ARG A 280 -15.31 6.02 5.39
CA ARG A 280 -13.95 5.65 5.78
C ARG A 280 -13.95 4.26 6.40
N ILE A 281 -12.99 3.44 6.02
CA ILE A 281 -12.66 2.19 6.69
C ILE A 281 -11.24 2.34 7.23
N TRP A 282 -11.11 2.23 8.54
CA TRP A 282 -9.83 2.20 9.22
C TRP A 282 -9.32 0.76 9.26
N ASP A 283 -8.02 0.59 9.03
CA ASP A 283 -7.36 -0.72 9.03
C ASP A 283 -8.05 -1.76 8.12
N ALA A 284 -8.45 -1.36 6.91
CA ALA A 284 -9.07 -2.27 5.95
C ALA A 284 -8.11 -3.38 5.53
N GLU A 285 -8.59 -4.62 5.62
CA GLU A 285 -7.82 -5.81 5.29
C GLU A 285 -7.90 -6.10 3.79
N PHE A 286 -6.77 -6.43 3.19
CA PHE A 286 -6.69 -6.91 1.81
C PHE A 286 -5.99 -8.26 1.79
N ALA A 287 -6.15 -9.02 0.72
CA ALA A 287 -5.46 -10.28 0.51
C ALA A 287 -4.38 -10.15 -0.56
N HIS A 288 -3.29 -10.87 -0.37
CA HIS A 288 -2.20 -10.91 -1.34
C HIS A 288 -2.68 -11.66 -2.59
N PRO A 289 -2.48 -11.12 -3.79
CA PRO A 289 -2.99 -11.67 -5.06
C PRO A 289 -2.69 -13.15 -5.29
N THR A 290 -1.47 -13.60 -4.98
CA THR A 290 -1.06 -15.00 -5.21
C THR A 290 -1.28 -15.93 -4.02
N SER A 291 -0.97 -15.48 -2.79
CA SER A 291 -0.98 -16.36 -1.61
C SER A 291 -2.31 -16.33 -0.86
N GLY A 292 -3.21 -15.39 -1.16
CA GLY A 292 -4.43 -15.15 -0.39
C GLY A 292 -4.19 -14.67 1.04
N LYS A 293 -2.93 -14.60 1.50
CA LYS A 293 -2.58 -14.17 2.85
C LYS A 293 -2.98 -12.72 3.07
N ALA A 294 -3.42 -12.41 4.29
CA ALA A 294 -3.73 -11.04 4.68
C ALA A 294 -2.52 -10.14 4.42
N MET A 295 -2.73 -9.12 3.60
CA MET A 295 -1.81 -8.00 3.46
C MET A 295 -2.00 -7.07 4.63
N ALA A 296 -0.94 -6.36 4.99
CA ALA A 296 -1.04 -5.48 6.12
C ALA A 296 -2.09 -4.37 5.86
N PRO A 297 -2.92 -4.05 6.87
CA PRO A 297 -4.13 -3.27 6.69
C PRO A 297 -3.85 -1.83 6.26
N LEU A 298 -4.83 -1.17 5.66
CA LEU A 298 -4.72 0.21 5.19
C LEU A 298 -5.99 0.99 5.41
N ASP A 299 -5.84 2.28 5.67
CA ASP A 299 -6.97 3.18 5.70
C ASP A 299 -7.43 3.46 4.28
N VAL A 300 -8.71 3.19 4.00
CA VAL A 300 -9.32 3.41 2.69
C VAL A 300 -10.59 4.22 2.83
N THR A 301 -10.97 4.84 1.71
CA THR A 301 -12.26 5.50 1.55
C THR A 301 -13.05 4.74 0.50
N LEU A 302 -14.25 4.35 0.86
CA LEU A 302 -15.26 3.93 -0.09
C LEU A 302 -15.93 5.18 -0.67
N ILE A 303 -16.00 5.27 -2.00
CA ILE A 303 -16.75 6.30 -2.72
C ILE A 303 -17.86 5.59 -3.49
N TRP A 304 -19.11 5.89 -3.16
CA TRP A 304 -20.28 5.31 -3.80
C TRP A 304 -20.98 6.36 -4.65
N MET A 305 -21.04 6.10 -5.96
CA MET A 305 -21.73 6.89 -6.97
C MET A 305 -23.13 6.30 -7.16
N VAL A 306 -24.18 7.03 -6.74
CA VAL A 306 -25.55 6.50 -6.56
C VAL A 306 -26.61 6.95 -7.51
#